data_AF-A0A4P9ZZW8-F1
#
_entry.id   AF-A0A4P9ZZW8-F1
#
_cell.length_a   1.000
_cell.length_b   1.000
_cell.length_c   1.000
_cell.angle_alpha   90.00
_cell.angle_beta   90.00
_cell.angle_gamma   90.00
#
_symmetry.space_group_name_H-M   'P 1'
#
loop_
_entity.id
_entity.type
_entity.pdbx_description
1 polymer ?
#
loop_
_entity_poly.entity_id
_entity_poly.type
_entity_poly.pdbx_seq_one_letter_code
_entity_poly.pdbx_strand_id
1 'polypeptide(L)' 'FMRLALFAMQLTPCQPTVLHARDAVLFADSVLYEARHEDAIWDIFARHGMGVGLAKRANGHYIDDRTVP' A
#
# COMPACT_ATOMS: atom_id res chain seq x y z
N PHE A 1 -9.48 -6.48 -10.42
CA PHE A 1 -9.22 -5.15 -9.82
C PHE A 1 -10.35 -4.66 -8.91
N MET A 2 -11.60 -4.42 -9.38
CA MET A 2 -12.65 -3.82 -8.53
C MET A 2 -12.91 -4.56 -7.20
N ARG A 3 -12.92 -5.90 -7.21
CA ARG A 3 -13.08 -6.71 -5.99
C ARG A 3 -11.96 -6.50 -4.97
N LEU A 4 -10.73 -6.40 -5.45
CA LEU A 4 -9.55 -6.13 -4.61
C LEU A 4 -9.67 -4.76 -3.94
N ALA A 5 -10.02 -3.72 -4.71
CA ALA A 5 -10.17 -2.36 -4.19
C ALA A 5 -11.28 -2.26 -3.13
N LEU A 6 -12.44 -2.92 -3.37
CA LEU A 6 -13.54 -2.95 -2.41
C LEU A 6 -13.14 -3.65 -1.10
N PHE A 7 -12.47 -4.79 -1.18
CA PHE A 7 -12.03 -5.52 0.00
C PHE A 7 -10.96 -4.75 0.78
N ALA A 8 -9.98 -4.16 0.07
CA ALA A 8 -8.98 -3.29 0.68
C ALA A 8 -9.62 -2.12 1.44
N MET A 9 -10.63 -1.46 0.86
CA MET A 9 -11.33 -0.35 1.51
C MET A 9 -12.03 -0.77 2.82
N GLN A 10 -12.57 -1.99 2.88
CA GLN A 10 -13.16 -2.54 4.11
C GLN A 10 -12.11 -2.78 5.21
N LEU A 11 -10.86 -3.04 4.84
CA LEU A 11 -9.75 -3.28 5.77
C LEU A 11 -9.08 -1.99 6.24
N THR A 12 -9.28 -0.88 5.52
CA THR A 12 -8.67 0.40 5.91
C THR A 12 -9.22 0.90 7.25
N PRO A 13 -8.38 1.47 8.13
CA PRO A 13 -8.83 2.05 9.40
C PRO A 13 -9.65 3.32 9.18
N CYS A 14 -10.39 3.77 10.21
CA CYS A 14 -11.07 5.05 10.19
C CYS A 14 -10.07 6.19 9.99
N GLN A 15 -10.31 7.07 9.01
CA GLN A 15 -9.38 8.12 8.56
C GLN A 15 -8.03 7.55 8.06
N PRO A 16 -8.04 6.81 6.94
CA PRO A 16 -6.83 6.19 6.43
C PRO A 16 -5.86 7.22 5.86
N THR A 17 -4.57 6.94 6.00
CA THR A 17 -3.53 7.56 5.20
C THR A 17 -3.35 6.76 3.91
N VAL A 18 -2.65 7.32 2.92
CA VAL A 18 -2.38 6.60 1.66
C VAL A 18 -1.53 5.33 1.92
N LEU A 19 -0.69 5.35 2.96
CA LEU A 19 0.03 4.17 3.44
C LEU A 19 -0.91 3.06 3.92
N HIS A 20 -1.90 3.42 4.75
CA HIS A 20 -2.88 2.44 5.21
C HIS A 20 -3.64 1.81 4.04
N ALA A 21 -3.91 2.59 2.99
CA ALA A 21 -4.54 2.07 1.78
C ALA A 21 -3.63 1.10 1.01
N ARG A 22 -2.33 1.39 0.85
CA ARG A 22 -1.35 0.47 0.25
C ARG A 22 -1.30 -0.86 0.99
N ASP A 23 -1.12 -0.79 2.31
CA ASP A 23 -0.96 -1.98 3.14
C ASP A 23 -2.25 -2.82 3.15
N ALA A 24 -3.43 -2.16 3.12
CA ALA A 24 -4.70 -2.83 2.97
C ALA A 24 -4.87 -3.50 1.59
N VAL A 25 -4.35 -2.91 0.50
CA VAL A 25 -4.37 -3.52 -0.84
C VAL A 25 -3.44 -4.72 -0.92
N LEU A 26 -2.25 -4.66 -0.32
CA LEU A 26 -1.32 -5.80 -0.23
C LEU A 26 -1.93 -6.95 0.58
N PHE A 27 -2.55 -6.64 1.72
CA PHE A 27 -3.25 -7.64 2.52
C PHE A 27 -4.48 -8.20 1.80
N ALA A 28 -5.22 -7.38 1.07
CA ALA A 28 -6.34 -7.84 0.26
C ALA A 28 -5.87 -8.80 -0.85
N ASP A 29 -4.70 -8.56 -1.45
CA ASP A 29 -4.14 -9.43 -2.48
C ASP A 29 -3.63 -10.75 -1.90
N SER A 30 -3.03 -10.73 -0.71
CA SER A 30 -2.62 -11.96 -0.03
C SER A 30 -3.80 -12.87 0.31
N VAL A 31 -4.94 -12.29 0.72
CA VAL A 31 -6.14 -13.04 1.09
C VAL A 31 -6.93 -13.55 -0.14
N LEU A 32 -7.06 -12.73 -1.19
CA LEU A 32 -7.92 -13.07 -2.33
C LEU A 32 -7.18 -13.76 -3.48
N TYR A 33 -5.88 -13.53 -3.61
CA TYR A 33 -5.08 -13.92 -4.77
C TYR A 33 -3.71 -14.50 -4.40
N GLU A 34 -3.48 -14.85 -3.12
CA GLU A 34 -2.22 -15.44 -2.65
C GLU A 34 -0.99 -14.58 -2.99
N ALA A 35 -1.14 -13.25 -2.89
CA ALA A 35 -0.09 -12.26 -3.15
C ALA A 35 0.46 -12.26 -4.59
N ARG A 36 -0.30 -12.83 -5.55
CA ARG A 36 0.11 -12.93 -6.96
C ARG A 36 0.42 -11.58 -7.61
N HIS A 37 -0.14 -10.48 -7.11
CA HIS A 37 0.03 -9.15 -7.69
C HIS A 37 0.88 -8.23 -6.82
N GLU A 38 1.53 -8.76 -5.78
CA GLU A 38 2.35 -7.98 -4.84
C GLU A 38 3.40 -7.13 -5.55
N ASP A 39 4.16 -7.69 -6.48
CA ASP A 39 5.17 -6.96 -7.26
C ASP A 39 4.58 -5.77 -7.99
N ALA A 40 3.45 -5.98 -8.68
CA ALA A 40 2.78 -4.93 -9.46
C ALA A 40 2.20 -3.84 -8.54
N ILE A 41 1.69 -4.22 -7.37
CA ILE A 41 1.19 -3.28 -6.37
C ILE A 41 2.36 -2.43 -5.86
N TRP A 42 3.45 -3.04 -5.42
CA TRP A 42 4.65 -2.33 -4.97
C TRP A 42 5.21 -1.38 -6.03
N ASP A 43 5.31 -1.84 -7.27
CA ASP A 43 5.81 -1.04 -8.40
C ASP A 43 5.00 0.25 -8.58
N ILE A 44 3.67 0.15 -8.52
CA ILE A 44 2.77 1.29 -8.69
C ILE A 44 2.94 2.28 -7.52
N PHE A 45 2.92 1.80 -6.28
CA PHE A 45 3.08 2.68 -5.11
C PHE A 45 4.46 3.32 -5.05
N ALA A 46 5.52 2.56 -5.35
CA ALA A 46 6.90 3.06 -5.41
C ALA A 46 7.08 4.13 -6.49
N ARG A 47 6.46 4.00 -7.68
CA ARG A 47 6.50 5.07 -8.71
C ARG A 47 5.95 6.41 -8.20
N HIS A 48 4.98 6.36 -7.31
CA HIS A 48 4.37 7.52 -6.66
C HIS A 48 5.06 7.93 -5.35
N GLY A 49 6.28 7.44 -5.07
CA GLY A 49 7.03 7.83 -3.88
C GLY A 49 6.60 7.12 -2.60
N MET A 50 5.83 6.02 -2.69
CA MET A 50 5.31 5.26 -1.55
C MET A 50 5.89 3.85 -1.46
N GLY A 51 7.21 3.74 -1.67
CA GLY A 51 7.99 2.51 -1.56
C GLY A 51 8.16 2.00 -0.12
N VAL A 52 8.96 0.95 0.03
CA VAL A 52 9.19 0.24 1.30
C VAL A 52 9.75 1.16 2.39
N GLY A 53 10.60 2.10 1.99
CA GLY A 53 11.27 3.06 2.86
C GLY A 53 10.44 4.28 3.23
N LEU A 54 9.17 4.40 2.80
CA LEU A 54 8.33 5.53 3.20
C LEU A 54 8.00 5.44 4.69
N ALA A 55 8.87 6.02 5.51
CA ALA A 55 8.72 6.15 6.95
C ALA A 55 8.21 7.55 7.28
N LYS A 56 7.05 7.64 7.96
CA LYS A 56 6.65 8.87 8.64
C LYS A 56 7.71 9.21 9.68
N ARG A 57 8.54 10.22 9.42
CA ARG A 57 9.56 10.66 10.37
C ARG A 57 8.86 11.19 11.64
N ALA A 58 9.55 11.12 12.78
CA ALA A 58 9.00 11.57 14.08
C ALA A 58 8.54 13.03 14.09
N ASN A 59 9.03 13.85 13.15
CA ASN A 59 8.66 15.24 12.94
C ASN A 59 7.50 15.45 11.95
N GLY A 60 6.81 14.38 11.50
CA GLY A 60 5.68 14.47 10.58
C GLY A 60 6.04 14.66 9.11
N HIS A 61 7.33 14.63 8.75
CA HIS A 61 7.79 14.73 7.36
C HIS A 61 7.67 13.37 6.66
N TYR A 62 6.99 13.34 5.51
CA TYR A 62 6.98 12.18 4.61
C TYR A 62 8.14 12.28 3.64
N ILE A 63 9.06 11.31 3.69
CA ILE A 63 10.11 11.17 2.70
C ILE A 63 9.62 10.23 1.61
N ASP A 64 9.53 10.73 0.38
CA ASP A 64 9.18 9.90 -0.77
C ASP A 64 10.23 8.81 -0.95
N ASP A 65 9.77 7.56 -1.10
CA ASP A 65 10.62 6.43 -1.40
C ASP A 65 10.13 5.71 -2.65
N ARG A 66 11.06 5.31 -3.52
CA ARG A 66 10.75 4.58 -4.76
C ARG A 66 11.30 3.17 -4.77
N THR A 67 11.72 2.66 -3.62
CA THR A 67 12.22 1.28 -3.51
C THR A 67 11.06 0.30 -3.43
N VAL A 68 11.20 -0.82 -4.13
CA VAL A 68 10.35 -2.00 -4.03
C VAL A 68 11.07 -3.06 -3.18
N PRO A 69 10.35 -3.94 -2.46
CA PRO A 69 10.95 -4.96 -1.61
C PRO A 69 11.68 -6.06 -2.38
#